data_AF-A0A2N2D1C7-F1
#
_entry.id   AF-A0A2N2D1C7-F1
#
_cell.length_a   1.000
_cell.length_b   1.000
_cell.length_c   1.000
_cell.angle_alpha   90.00
_cell.angle_beta   90.00
_cell.angle_gamma   90.00
#
_symmetry.space_group_name_H-M   'P 1'
#
loop_
_entity.id
_entity.type
_entity.pdbx_description
1 polymer ?
#
loop_
_entity_poly.entity_id
_entity_poly.type
_entity_poly.pdbx_seq_one_letter_code
_entity_poly.pdbx_strand_id
1 'polypeptide(L)'
;MEMDVHCGQETLLVIKRLYEDMLEISVRQKQLLESDQEISWSMDLMFELQDERQEIMQRIDELDSFFGSGSSSPDSLTNSTSGLATYTKLYREILLQMRSIIRAIEANDHSCQDRLEDAMQKMMSKLSQVKENKKAQVAYNQEDVYAPAWFFDKKQ
;
A
#
# COMPACT_ATOMS: atom_id res chain seq x y z
N MET A 1 3.46 10.33 39.37
CA MET A 1 2.88 9.22 38.60
C MET A 1 1.67 9.70 37.76
N GLU A 2 1.70 10.94 37.26
CA GLU A 2 0.72 11.48 36.29
C GLU A 2 1.37 11.70 34.91
N MET A 3 2.71 11.83 34.85
CA MET A 3 3.47 11.98 33.60
C MET A 3 3.36 10.79 32.65
N ASP A 4 3.25 9.56 33.18
CA ASP A 4 3.26 8.33 32.38
C ASP A 4 1.95 8.13 31.60
N VAL A 5 0.83 8.55 32.23
CA VAL A 5 -0.52 8.49 31.67
C VAL A 5 -0.70 9.52 30.55
N HIS A 6 -0.16 10.74 30.74
CA HIS A 6 -0.25 11.81 29.75
C HIS A 6 0.62 11.53 28.52
N CYS A 7 1.81 10.96 28.73
CA CYS A 7 2.73 10.53 27.67
C CYS A 7 2.10 9.45 26.76
N GLY A 8 1.44 8.44 27.34
CA GLY A 8 0.78 7.39 26.55
C GLY A 8 -0.40 7.89 25.71
N GLN A 9 -1.12 8.91 26.19
CA GLN A 9 -2.24 9.53 25.44
C GLN A 9 -1.76 10.35 24.25
N GLU A 10 -0.68 11.13 24.43
CA GLU A 10 -0.10 11.94 23.36
C GLU A 10 0.43 11.05 22.23
N THR A 11 1.12 9.97 22.57
CA THR A 11 1.58 8.98 21.59
C THR A 11 0.43 8.37 20.82
N LEU A 12 -0.64 7.97 21.50
CA LEU A 12 -1.78 7.36 20.83
C LEU A 12 -2.44 8.32 19.83
N LEU A 13 -2.49 9.61 20.16
CA LEU A 13 -2.95 10.65 19.24
C LEU A 13 -2.00 10.83 18.04
N VAL A 14 -0.68 10.73 18.26
CA VAL A 14 0.31 10.76 17.18
C VAL A 14 0.15 9.54 16.26
N ILE A 15 0.04 8.33 16.80
CA ILE A 15 -0.18 7.11 16.03
C ILE A 15 -1.50 7.20 15.25
N LYS A 16 -2.57 7.69 15.88
CA LYS A 16 -3.84 7.94 15.18
C LYS A 16 -3.63 8.87 13.97
N ARG A 17 -2.90 9.97 14.14
CA ARG A 17 -2.62 10.91 13.05
C ARG A 17 -1.81 10.25 11.93
N LEU A 18 -0.82 9.43 12.26
CA LEU A 18 -0.05 8.67 11.28
C LEU A 18 -0.95 7.73 10.46
N TYR A 19 -1.94 7.08 11.09
CA TYR A 19 -2.94 6.31 10.34
C TYR A 19 -3.86 7.18 9.48
N GLU A 20 -4.21 8.40 9.92
CA GLU A 20 -4.98 9.34 9.09
C GLU A 20 -4.17 9.78 7.85
N ASP A 21 -2.88 10.06 8.02
CA ASP A 21 -1.97 10.37 6.91
C ASP A 21 -1.84 9.17 5.94
N MET A 22 -1.74 7.94 6.47
CA MET A 22 -1.71 6.72 5.66
C MET A 22 -3.02 6.50 4.89
N LEU A 23 -4.16 6.86 5.48
CA LEU A 23 -5.46 6.81 4.80
C LEU A 23 -5.52 7.80 3.64
N GLU A 24 -4.97 9.00 3.80
CA GLU A 24 -4.90 9.97 2.71
C GLU A 24 -4.07 9.43 1.54
N ILE A 25 -2.91 8.83 1.82
CA ILE A 25 -2.09 8.17 0.80
C ILE A 25 -2.87 7.06 0.10
N SER A 26 -3.53 6.18 0.85
CA SER A 26 -4.32 5.07 0.30
C SER A 26 -5.46 5.57 -0.62
N VAL A 27 -6.11 6.69 -0.26
CA VAL A 27 -7.11 7.36 -1.13
C VAL A 27 -6.48 7.89 -2.41
N ARG A 28 -5.31 8.53 -2.34
CA ARG A 28 -4.59 9.04 -3.53
C ARG A 28 -4.16 7.91 -4.46
N GLN A 29 -3.63 6.81 -3.90
CA GLN A 29 -3.29 5.60 -4.67
C GLN A 29 -4.52 5.05 -5.40
N LYS A 30 -5.66 4.93 -4.69
CA LYS A 30 -6.92 4.51 -5.28
C LYS A 30 -7.38 5.44 -6.40
N GLN A 31 -7.37 6.76 -6.18
CA GLN A 31 -7.76 7.74 -7.20
C GLN A 31 -6.89 7.68 -8.45
N LEU A 32 -5.58 7.48 -8.28
CA LEU A 32 -4.63 7.35 -9.37
C LEU A 32 -4.99 6.13 -10.24
N LEU A 33 -5.25 4.99 -9.60
CA LEU A 33 -5.68 3.78 -10.30
C LEU A 33 -7.09 3.92 -10.88
N GLU A 34 -7.97 4.67 -10.21
CA GLU A 34 -9.35 4.89 -10.64
C GLU A 34 -9.49 5.77 -11.89
N SER A 35 -8.46 6.53 -12.24
CA SER A 35 -8.44 7.32 -13.47
C SER A 35 -8.68 6.44 -14.71
N ASP A 36 -9.53 6.93 -15.63
CA ASP A 36 -9.94 6.21 -16.86
C ASP A 36 -8.78 5.98 -17.85
N GLN A 37 -7.59 6.51 -17.57
CA GLN A 37 -6.40 6.37 -18.39
C GLN A 37 -5.42 5.39 -17.75
N GLU A 38 -5.78 4.10 -17.76
CA GLU A 38 -4.97 2.97 -17.26
C GLU A 38 -3.54 2.96 -17.83
N ILE A 39 -3.35 3.44 -19.05
CA ILE A 39 -2.03 3.53 -19.73
C ILE A 39 -1.20 4.73 -19.24
N SER A 40 -1.82 5.70 -18.57
CA SER A 40 -1.21 6.95 -18.12
C SER A 40 -1.03 7.02 -16.60
N TRP A 41 -1.21 5.92 -15.87
CA TRP A 41 -0.87 5.89 -14.46
C TRP A 41 0.59 6.28 -14.27
N SER A 42 0.82 7.33 -13.47
CA SER A 42 2.17 7.73 -13.12
C SER A 42 2.73 6.70 -12.14
N MET A 43 3.52 5.76 -12.66
CA MET A 43 4.22 4.78 -11.84
C MET A 43 5.20 5.46 -10.88
N ASP A 44 5.83 6.56 -11.30
CA ASP A 44 6.69 7.38 -10.44
C ASP A 44 5.92 7.90 -9.21
N LEU A 45 4.73 8.47 -9.42
CA LEU A 45 3.86 8.92 -8.31
C LEU A 45 3.39 7.74 -7.43
N MET A 46 3.10 6.57 -8.02
CA MET A 46 2.78 5.38 -7.21
C MET A 46 3.94 4.96 -6.31
N PHE A 47 5.18 5.01 -6.81
CA PHE A 47 6.37 4.70 -6.02
C PHE A 47 6.62 5.75 -4.93
N GLU A 48 6.49 7.04 -5.25
CA GLU A 48 6.59 8.12 -4.26
C GLU A 48 5.57 7.94 -3.11
N LEU A 49 4.30 7.68 -3.45
CA LEU A 49 3.25 7.41 -2.45
C LEU A 49 3.54 6.15 -1.63
N GLN A 50 4.15 5.13 -2.24
CA GLN A 50 4.53 3.91 -1.54
C GLN A 50 5.69 4.15 -0.58
N ASP A 51 6.68 4.96 -0.97
CA ASP A 51 7.80 5.33 -0.11
C ASP A 51 7.31 6.14 1.09
N GLU A 52 6.45 7.14 0.88
CA GLU A 52 5.80 7.91 1.96
C GLU A 52 5.06 6.98 2.94
N ARG A 53 4.36 5.96 2.41
CA ARG A 53 3.66 4.98 3.24
C ARG A 53 4.61 4.13 4.08
N GLN A 54 5.74 3.70 3.51
CA GLN A 54 6.75 2.93 4.23
C GLN A 54 7.37 3.77 5.36
N GLU A 55 7.63 5.06 5.13
CA GLU A 55 8.13 5.95 6.18
C GLU A 55 7.13 6.08 7.35
N ILE A 56 5.83 6.21 7.05
CA ILE A 56 4.80 6.26 8.09
C ILE A 56 4.77 4.95 8.87
N MET A 57 4.83 3.81 8.19
CA MET A 57 4.80 2.49 8.85
C MET A 57 6.01 2.31 9.78
N GLN A 58 7.21 2.71 9.35
CA GLN A 58 8.41 2.70 10.19
C GLN A 58 8.26 3.59 11.43
N ARG A 59 7.68 4.79 11.28
CA ARG A 59 7.43 5.67 12.44
C ARG A 59 6.42 5.07 13.43
N ILE A 60 5.40 4.38 12.94
CA ILE A 60 4.46 3.66 13.81
C ILE A 60 5.19 2.56 14.58
N ASP A 61 6.00 1.74 13.89
CA ASP A 61 6.79 0.67 14.51
C ASP A 61 7.77 1.20 15.56
N GLU A 62 8.43 2.33 15.29
CA GLU A 62 9.34 3.01 16.22
C GLU A 62 8.59 3.47 17.48
N LEU A 63 7.43 4.10 17.32
CA LEU A 63 6.59 4.51 18.45
C LEU A 63 6.11 3.30 19.24
N ASP A 64 5.58 2.27 18.59
CA ASP A 64 5.11 1.06 19.26
C ASP A 64 6.24 0.33 20.00
N SER A 65 7.47 0.32 19.47
CA SER A 65 8.63 -0.27 20.14
C SER A 65 9.06 0.49 21.40
N PHE A 66 8.96 1.82 21.37
CA PHE A 66 9.31 2.71 22.48
C PHE A 66 8.34 2.53 23.66
N PHE A 67 7.05 2.31 23.39
CA PHE A 67 6.03 2.11 24.43
C PHE A 67 5.83 0.63 24.81
N GLY A 68 5.99 -0.30 23.87
CA GLY A 68 5.89 -1.74 24.10
C GLY A 68 7.01 -2.30 24.98
N SER A 69 8.19 -1.67 24.99
CA SER A 69 9.31 -2.04 25.87
C SER A 69 9.20 -1.48 27.30
N GLY A 70 8.24 -0.59 27.59
CA GLY A 70 8.04 0.04 28.91
C GLY A 70 6.77 -0.40 29.65
N SER A 71 5.84 -1.09 28.98
CA SER A 71 4.55 -1.50 29.56
C SER A 71 4.70 -2.72 30.49
N SER A 72 5.17 -2.46 31.71
CA SER A 72 4.88 -3.33 32.85
C SER A 72 3.36 -3.48 32.98
N SER A 73 2.86 -4.71 33.08
CA SER A 73 1.45 -5.09 33.20
C SER A 73 0.56 -4.04 33.90
N PRO A 74 -0.65 -3.75 33.37
CA PRO A 74 -1.60 -2.81 33.98
C PRO A 74 -2.29 -3.33 35.26
N ASP A 75 -1.79 -4.39 35.89
CA ASP A 75 -2.39 -5.01 37.08
C ASP A 75 -2.12 -4.24 38.39
N SER A 76 -1.34 -3.16 38.37
CA SER A 76 -0.87 -2.47 39.61
C SER A 76 -1.43 -1.04 39.82
N LEU A 77 -2.56 -0.68 39.20
CA LEU A 77 -3.12 0.68 39.28
C LEU A 77 -4.62 0.70 39.61
N THR A 78 -5.03 -0.12 40.59
CA THR A 78 -6.32 0.05 41.25
C THR A 78 -6.09 0.98 42.45
N ASN A 79 -6.39 2.29 42.35
CA ASN A 79 -6.73 3.16 43.50
C ASN A 79 -7.07 4.65 43.20
N SER A 80 -7.37 5.04 41.96
CA SER A 80 -7.87 6.41 41.66
C SER A 80 -9.04 6.39 40.67
N THR A 81 -10.27 6.31 41.18
CA THR A 81 -11.48 5.88 40.45
C THR A 81 -12.12 6.89 39.49
N SER A 82 -11.85 8.19 39.58
CA SER A 82 -12.52 9.19 38.71
C SER A 82 -11.71 9.62 37.49
N GLY A 83 -10.39 9.79 37.63
CA GLY A 83 -9.51 10.17 36.50
C GLY A 83 -9.19 8.99 35.58
N LEU A 84 -9.03 7.80 36.16
CA LEU A 84 -8.74 6.57 35.43
C LEU A 84 -9.90 6.15 34.52
N ALA A 85 -11.15 6.27 34.97
CA ALA A 85 -12.32 5.90 34.17
C ALA A 85 -12.47 6.77 32.90
N THR A 86 -12.23 8.08 33.01
CA THR A 86 -12.25 9.01 31.86
C THR A 86 -11.09 8.72 30.90
N TYR A 87 -9.90 8.46 31.43
CA TYR A 87 -8.72 8.05 30.65
C TYR A 87 -8.99 6.78 29.84
N THR A 88 -9.48 5.72 30.49
CA THR A 88 -9.77 4.44 29.83
C THR A 88 -10.84 4.57 28.75
N LYS A 89 -11.83 5.46 28.94
CA LYS A 89 -12.87 5.71 27.93
C LYS A 89 -12.29 6.39 26.68
N LEU A 90 -11.52 7.46 26.86
CA LEU A 90 -10.91 8.20 25.75
C LEU A 90 -9.89 7.35 24.98
N TYR A 91 -9.08 6.59 25.70
CA TYR A 91 -8.15 5.61 25.13
C TYR A 91 -8.88 4.58 24.24
N ARG A 92 -9.98 4.01 24.76
CA ARG A 92 -10.80 3.04 24.01
C ARG A 92 -11.44 3.66 22.77
N GLU A 93 -11.89 4.91 22.86
CA GLU A 93 -12.48 5.63 21.73
C GLU A 93 -11.46 5.87 20.61
N ILE A 94 -10.23 6.29 20.95
CA ILE A 94 -9.15 6.48 19.97
C ILE A 94 -8.80 5.14 19.29
N LEU A 95 -8.70 4.05 20.05
CA LEU A 95 -8.45 2.72 19.47
C LEU A 95 -9.55 2.27 18.49
N LEU A 96 -10.82 2.58 18.80
CA LEU A 96 -11.93 2.29 17.88
C LEU A 96 -11.85 3.11 16.60
N GLN A 97 -11.48 4.39 16.70
CA GLN A 97 -11.26 5.26 15.55
C GLN A 97 -10.10 4.76 14.68
N MET A 98 -8.96 4.42 15.29
CA MET A 98 -7.81 3.85 14.59
C MET A 98 -8.20 2.55 13.87
N ARG A 99 -8.95 1.65 14.53
CA ARG A 99 -9.44 0.43 13.89
C ARG A 99 -10.35 0.71 12.68
N SER A 100 -11.16 1.76 12.74
CA SER A 100 -11.98 2.19 11.62
C SER A 100 -11.14 2.70 10.46
N ILE A 101 -10.08 3.47 10.74
CA ILE A 101 -9.15 3.99 9.75
C ILE A 101 -8.39 2.85 9.07
N ILE A 102 -7.86 1.91 9.85
CA ILE A 102 -7.15 0.72 9.34
C ILE A 102 -8.04 -0.07 8.37
N ARG A 103 -9.31 -0.32 8.72
CA ARG A 103 -10.25 -1.00 7.82
C ARG A 103 -10.50 -0.23 6.52
N ALA A 104 -10.52 1.09 6.58
CA ALA A 104 -10.69 1.92 5.37
C ALA A 104 -9.45 1.83 4.47
N ILE A 105 -8.25 1.82 5.06
CA ILE A 105 -6.99 1.58 4.34
C ILE A 105 -7.02 0.20 3.69
N GLU A 106 -7.33 -0.87 4.44
CA GLU A 106 -7.41 -2.24 3.92
C GLU A 106 -8.39 -2.35 2.74
N ALA A 107 -9.56 -1.73 2.84
CA ALA A 107 -10.55 -1.73 1.77
C ALA A 107 -10.06 -1.02 0.49
N ASN A 108 -9.37 0.11 0.65
CA ASN A 108 -8.77 0.81 -0.48
C ASN A 108 -7.62 0.00 -1.09
N ASP A 109 -6.77 -0.61 -0.28
CA ASP A 109 -5.65 -1.42 -0.74
C ASP A 109 -6.10 -2.63 -1.54
N HIS A 110 -7.13 -3.33 -1.06
CA HIS A 110 -7.77 -4.41 -1.82
C HIS A 110 -8.30 -3.92 -3.17
N SER A 111 -8.99 -2.77 -3.19
CA SER A 111 -9.47 -2.18 -4.44
C SER A 111 -8.34 -1.81 -5.40
N CYS A 112 -7.22 -1.31 -4.88
CA CYS A 112 -6.02 -1.00 -5.66
C CYS A 112 -5.40 -2.26 -6.24
N GLN A 113 -5.27 -3.30 -5.42
CA GLN A 113 -4.71 -4.60 -5.81
C GLN A 113 -5.53 -5.24 -6.94
N ASP A 114 -6.86 -5.33 -6.77
CA ASP A 114 -7.75 -5.91 -7.77
C ASP A 114 -7.60 -5.21 -9.13
N ARG A 115 -7.46 -3.87 -9.11
CA ARG A 115 -7.33 -3.06 -10.31
C ARG A 115 -5.96 -3.21 -10.98
N LEU A 116 -4.89 -3.32 -10.21
CA LEU A 116 -3.56 -3.62 -10.72
C LEU A 116 -3.50 -5.03 -11.33
N GLU A 117 -4.12 -6.01 -10.69
CA GLU A 117 -4.19 -7.38 -11.21
C GLU A 117 -4.95 -7.46 -12.53
N ASP A 118 -6.09 -6.80 -12.65
CA ASP A 118 -6.86 -6.70 -13.91
C ASP A 118 -6.03 -6.03 -15.03
N ALA A 119 -5.34 -4.92 -14.71
CA ALA A 119 -4.46 -4.24 -15.65
C ALA A 119 -3.33 -5.15 -16.15
N MET A 120 -2.70 -5.89 -15.24
CA MET A 120 -1.66 -6.86 -15.58
C MET A 120 -2.19 -7.97 -16.49
N GLN A 121 -3.37 -8.51 -16.22
CA GLN A 121 -4.00 -9.53 -17.06
C GLN A 121 -4.29 -9.02 -18.47
N LYS A 122 -4.85 -7.81 -18.60
CA LYS A 122 -5.07 -7.15 -19.91
C LYS A 122 -3.77 -6.93 -20.67
N MET A 123 -2.71 -6.49 -19.99
CA MET A 123 -1.40 -6.29 -20.60
C MET A 123 -0.79 -7.61 -21.09
N MET A 124 -0.87 -8.69 -20.30
CA MET A 124 -0.40 -10.03 -20.68
C MET A 124 -1.15 -10.59 -21.89
N SER A 125 -2.47 -10.36 -21.95
CA SER A 125 -3.31 -10.73 -23.10
C SER A 125 -2.88 -9.99 -24.38
N LYS A 126 -2.73 -8.66 -24.31
CA LYS A 126 -2.24 -7.83 -25.44
C LYS A 126 -0.84 -8.24 -25.91
N LEU A 127 0.07 -8.53 -24.98
CA LEU A 127 1.43 -8.97 -25.33
C LEU A 127 1.41 -10.31 -26.09
N SER A 128 0.54 -11.23 -25.68
CA SER A 128 0.35 -12.51 -26.37
C SER A 128 -0.20 -12.30 -27.78
N GLN A 129 -1.22 -11.45 -27.94
CA GLN A 129 -1.77 -11.08 -29.25
C GLN A 129 -0.71 -10.43 -30.16
N VAL A 130 0.12 -9.53 -29.65
CA VAL A 130 1.21 -8.91 -30.42
C VAL A 130 2.22 -9.96 -30.89
N LYS A 131 2.56 -10.94 -30.04
CA LYS A 131 3.46 -12.03 -30.42
C LYS A 131 2.84 -12.92 -31.50
N GLU A 132 1.55 -13.23 -31.40
CA GLU A 132 0.82 -14.00 -32.41
C GLU A 132 0.71 -13.24 -33.73
N ASN A 133 0.35 -11.95 -33.70
CA ASN A 133 0.31 -11.08 -34.86
C ASN A 133 1.68 -10.97 -35.54
N LYS A 134 2.78 -10.88 -34.78
CA LYS A 134 4.13 -10.90 -35.34
C LYS A 134 4.44 -12.23 -36.05
N LYS A 135 4.04 -13.37 -35.48
CA LYS A 135 4.19 -14.68 -36.14
C LYS A 135 3.36 -14.76 -37.42
N ALA A 136 2.10 -14.32 -37.37
CA ALA A 136 1.22 -14.27 -38.52
C ALA A 136 1.78 -13.35 -39.61
N GLN A 137 2.26 -12.15 -39.26
CA GLN A 137 2.89 -11.22 -40.20
C GLN A 137 4.14 -11.82 -40.86
N VAL A 138 4.97 -12.57 -40.13
CA VAL A 138 6.11 -13.30 -40.71
C VAL A 138 5.64 -14.39 -41.67
N ALA A 139 4.57 -15.13 -41.35
CA ALA A 139 4.03 -16.17 -42.22
C ALA A 139 3.39 -15.60 -43.49
N TYR A 140 2.64 -14.50 -43.40
CA TYR A 140 1.99 -13.86 -44.55
C TYR A 140 2.96 -13.07 -45.43
N ASN A 141 4.03 -12.48 -44.86
CA ASN A 141 5.07 -11.84 -45.65
C ASN A 141 6.04 -12.83 -46.32
N GLN A 142 5.93 -14.14 -46.06
CA GLN A 142 6.73 -15.17 -46.72
C GLN A 142 6.11 -15.70 -48.02
N GLU A 143 4.97 -15.18 -48.47
CA GLU A 143 4.28 -15.70 -49.66
C GLU A 143 4.67 -15.07 -51.00
N ASP A 144 5.65 -14.15 -51.10
CA ASP A 144 6.09 -13.69 -52.43
C ASP A 144 7.52 -13.12 -52.52
N VAL A 145 8.50 -13.82 -51.93
CA VAL A 145 9.90 -13.60 -52.34
C VAL A 145 10.58 -14.94 -52.59
N TYR A 146 10.70 -15.27 -53.86
CA TYR A 146 11.66 -16.24 -54.38
C TYR A 146 13.08 -15.77 -54.00
N ALA A 147 13.56 -16.12 -52.82
CA ALA A 147 14.93 -15.84 -52.38
C ALA A 147 15.74 -17.15 -52.33
N PRO A 148 16.49 -17.48 -53.40
CA PRO A 148 17.48 -18.53 -53.33
C PRO A 148 18.69 -18.01 -52.54
N ALA A 149 18.93 -18.61 -51.37
CA ALA A 149 20.14 -18.54 -50.55
C ALA A 149 20.46 -17.18 -49.87
N TRP A 150 20.80 -17.22 -48.57
CA TRP A 150 22.11 -16.77 -48.08
C TRP A 150 22.29 -16.92 -46.55
N PHE A 151 23.24 -17.82 -46.25
CA PHE A 151 24.18 -17.87 -45.12
C PHE A 151 23.68 -18.10 -43.68
N PHE A 152 23.95 -19.33 -43.24
CA PHE A 152 24.39 -19.63 -41.89
C PHE A 152 25.77 -19.01 -41.65
N ASP A 153 25.93 -18.20 -40.61
CA ASP A 153 27.22 -17.95 -39.99
C ASP A 153 27.24 -18.62 -38.61
N LYS A 154 27.88 -19.79 -38.53
CA LYS A 154 28.28 -20.38 -37.25
C LYS A 154 29.71 -19.91 -36.99
N LYS A 155 29.84 -18.93 -36.10
CA LYS A 155 31.12 -18.44 -35.59
C LYS A 155 31.92 -19.57 -34.91
N GLN A 156 33.21 -19.63 -35.23
CA GLN A 156 34.25 -20.27 -34.39
C GLN A 156 34.59 -19.37 -33.21
#